data_AF-A0A543PW54-F1
#
_entry.id   AF-A0A543PW54-F1
#
_cell.length_a   1.000
_cell.length_b   1.000
_cell.length_c   1.000
_cell.angle_alpha   90.00
_cell.angle_beta   90.00
_cell.angle_gamma   90.00
#
_symmetry.space_group_name_H-M   'P 1'
#
loop_
_entity.id
_entity.type
_entity.pdbx_description
1 polymer ?
#
loop_
_entity_poly.entity_id
_entity_poly.type
_entity_poly.pdbx_seq_one_letter_code
_entity_poly.pdbx_strand_id
1 'polypeptide(L)'
;MLQPLTVVVLVATGLLAILAAHHLLRRRLVDDPIVLTGAAIEVALLVQLVVGLTNASAIADGAERATFIAYLFTVLVVIPATVLIAIKEKTQWAMAVVLGGAVVVAILVARLQQVWSLHA
;
A
#
# COMPACT_ATOMS: atom_id res chain seq x y z
N MET A 1 11.97 -13.23 -4.99
CA MET A 1 12.00 -12.14 -5.99
C MET A 1 11.23 -10.88 -5.57
N LEU A 2 10.09 -11.00 -4.86
CA LEU A 2 9.34 -9.83 -4.35
C LEU A 2 10.03 -9.08 -3.21
N GLN A 3 10.90 -9.76 -2.45
CA GLN A 3 11.45 -9.28 -1.19
C GLN A 3 12.05 -7.86 -1.21
N PRO A 4 12.93 -7.45 -2.15
CA PRO A 4 13.42 -6.08 -2.17
C PRO A 4 12.31 -5.05 -2.46
N LEU A 5 11.37 -5.37 -3.34
CA LEU A 5 10.26 -4.47 -3.68
C LEU A 5 9.27 -4.34 -2.52
N THR A 6 8.94 -5.46 -1.87
CA THR A 6 8.12 -5.50 -0.66
C THR A 6 8.72 -4.65 0.45
N VAL A 7 10.05 -4.73 0.65
CA VAL A 7 10.76 -3.89 1.64
C VAL A 7 10.66 -2.41 1.26
N VAL A 8 10.87 -2.05 -0.01
CA VAL A 8 10.73 -0.66 -0.47
C VAL A 8 9.31 -0.13 -0.21
N VAL A 9 8.27 -0.92 -0.52
CA VAL A 9 6.87 -0.53 -0.28
C VAL A 9 6.56 -0.42 1.21
N LEU A 10 7.08 -1.31 2.05
CA LEU A 10 6.94 -1.23 3.52
C LEU A 10 7.61 0.01 4.09
N VAL A 11 8.82 0.34 3.63
CA VAL A 11 9.53 1.55 4.06
C VAL A 11 8.77 2.79 3.60
N ALA A 12 8.31 2.82 2.34
CA ALA A 12 7.57 3.95 1.79
C ALA A 12 6.23 4.18 2.51
N THR A 13 5.47 3.11 2.79
CA THR A 13 4.22 3.19 3.56
C THR A 13 4.47 3.57 5.03
N GLY A 14 5.57 3.12 5.63
CA GLY A 14 6.02 3.58 6.94
C GLY A 14 6.32 5.08 6.96
N LEU A 15 7.00 5.60 5.93
CA LEU A 15 7.24 7.04 5.80
C LEU A 15 5.94 7.83 5.64
N LEU A 16 5.01 7.36 4.79
CA LEU A 16 3.68 7.97 4.64
C LEU A 16 2.92 7.98 5.98
N ALA A 17 2.97 6.89 6.74
CA ALA A 17 2.36 6.80 8.06
C ALA A 17 2.97 7.82 9.04
N ILE A 18 4.30 7.95 9.07
CA ILE A 18 4.98 8.94 9.93
C ILE A 18 4.59 10.37 9.53
N LEU A 19 4.55 10.68 8.24
CA LEU A 19 4.12 11.99 7.73
C LEU A 19 2.67 12.30 8.07
N ALA A 20 1.76 11.34 7.85
CA ALA A 20 0.35 11.48 8.17
C ALA A 20 0.12 11.65 9.68
N ALA A 21 0.83 10.89 10.52
CA ALA A 21 0.80 11.03 11.97
C ALA A 21 1.34 12.40 12.41
N HIS A 22 2.42 12.89 11.79
CA HIS A 22 2.94 14.22 12.06
C HIS A 22 1.92 15.32 11.72
N HIS A 23 1.24 15.19 10.59
CA HIS A 23 0.19 16.13 10.16
C HIS A 23 -1.02 16.08 11.07
N LEU A 24 -1.45 14.89 11.49
CA LEU A 24 -2.52 14.69 12.45
C LEU A 24 -2.20 15.38 13.79
N LEU A 25 -0.99 15.19 14.32
CA LEU A 25 -0.55 15.82 15.57
C LEU A 25 -0.40 17.34 15.47
N ARG A 26 0.02 17.85 14.30
CA ARG A 26 0.15 19.29 14.02
C ARG A 26 -1.16 19.94 13.58
N ARG A 27 -2.26 19.19 13.52
CA ARG A 27 -3.57 19.63 12.99
C ARG A 27 -3.48 20.24 11.59
N ARG A 28 -2.58 19.72 10.75
CA ARG A 28 -2.41 20.16 9.37
C ARG A 28 -3.35 19.39 8.44
N LEU A 29 -3.70 20.04 7.34
CA LEU A 29 -4.48 19.45 6.26
C LEU A 29 -3.58 18.64 5.32
N VAL A 30 -4.21 17.96 4.35
CA VAL A 30 -3.48 17.30 3.27
C VAL A 30 -2.65 18.32 2.49
N ASP A 31 -1.44 17.95 2.16
CA ASP A 31 -0.47 18.76 1.43
C ASP A 31 0.16 17.96 0.27
N ASP A 32 0.87 18.68 -0.61
CA ASP A 32 1.49 18.09 -1.79
C ASP A 32 2.48 16.95 -1.43
N PRO A 33 3.30 17.03 -0.37
CA PRO A 33 4.12 15.90 0.09
C PRO A 33 3.37 14.59 0.36
N ILE A 34 2.21 14.63 1.04
CA ILE A 34 1.41 13.42 1.31
C ILE A 34 0.88 12.83 0.01
N VAL A 35 0.38 13.68 -0.89
CA VAL A 35 -0.14 13.24 -2.20
C VAL A 35 0.98 12.64 -3.05
N LEU A 36 2.14 13.29 -3.11
CA LEU A 36 3.29 12.83 -3.88
C LEU A 36 3.85 11.51 -3.35
N THR A 37 3.94 11.37 -2.02
CA THR A 37 4.39 10.13 -1.38
C THR A 37 3.39 9.00 -1.63
N GLY A 38 2.09 9.27 -1.53
CA GLY A 38 1.03 8.32 -1.88
C GLY A 38 1.12 7.87 -3.34
N ALA A 39 1.30 8.81 -4.28
CA ALA A 39 1.47 8.51 -5.69
C ALA A 39 2.72 7.65 -5.97
N ALA A 40 3.85 7.93 -5.29
CA ALA A 40 5.06 7.13 -5.42
C ALA A 40 4.86 5.68 -4.92
N ILE A 41 4.13 5.51 -3.80
CA ILE A 41 3.76 4.18 -3.29
C ILE A 41 2.86 3.46 -4.30
N GLU A 42 1.89 4.15 -4.87
CA GLU A 42 0.98 3.58 -5.87
C GLU A 42 1.73 3.07 -7.11
N VAL A 43 2.70 3.84 -7.60
CA VAL A 43 3.58 3.40 -8.69
C VAL A 43 4.37 2.15 -8.30
N ALA A 44 4.92 2.09 -7.09
CA ALA A 44 5.63 0.92 -6.60
C ALA A 44 4.71 -0.31 -6.49
N LEU A 45 3.46 -0.13 -6.05
CA LEU A 45 2.44 -1.18 -6.01
C LEU A 45 2.05 -1.67 -7.41
N LEU A 46 1.98 -0.78 -8.40
CA LEU A 46 1.73 -1.16 -9.80
C LEU A 46 2.89 -2.00 -10.37
N VAL A 47 4.13 -1.63 -10.07
CA VAL A 47 5.29 -2.46 -10.42
C VAL A 47 5.18 -3.83 -9.73
N GLN A 48 4.77 -3.86 -8.46
CA GLN A 48 4.56 -5.10 -7.72
C GLN A 48 3.43 -5.96 -8.31
N LEU A 49 2.36 -5.35 -8.82
CA LEU A 49 1.29 -6.04 -9.54
C LEU A 49 1.86 -6.74 -10.77
N VAL A 50 2.59 -6.04 -11.64
CA VAL A 50 3.12 -6.62 -12.88
C VAL A 50 4.11 -7.75 -12.58
N VAL A 51 5.03 -7.54 -11.64
CA VAL A 51 6.00 -8.56 -11.23
C VAL A 51 5.31 -9.74 -10.56
N GLY A 52 4.32 -9.49 -9.70
CA GLY A 52 3.56 -10.54 -9.03
C GLY A 52 2.76 -11.39 -10.02
N LEU A 53 2.12 -10.76 -11.01
CA LEU A 53 1.31 -11.45 -12.02
C LEU A 53 2.16 -12.31 -12.96
N THR A 54 3.32 -11.81 -13.39
CA THR A 54 4.25 -12.55 -14.24
C THR A 54 4.84 -13.77 -13.55
N ASN A 55 5.02 -13.71 -12.23
CA ASN A 55 5.54 -14.82 -11.42
C ASN A 55 4.44 -15.67 -10.76
N ALA A 56 3.15 -15.34 -10.95
CA ALA A 56 2.04 -16.04 -10.29
C ALA A 56 1.96 -17.53 -10.66
N SER A 57 2.49 -17.93 -11.82
CA SER A 57 2.56 -19.33 -12.25
C SER A 57 3.46 -20.21 -11.39
N ALA A 58 4.34 -19.62 -10.57
CA ALA A 58 5.15 -20.35 -9.60
C ALA A 58 4.30 -21.00 -8.50
N ILE A 59 3.12 -20.44 -8.21
CA ILE A 59 2.18 -21.01 -7.24
C ILE A 59 1.39 -22.14 -7.90
N ALA A 60 1.66 -23.38 -7.46
CA ALA A 60 1.06 -24.59 -8.01
C ALA A 60 -0.43 -24.72 -7.65
N ASP A 61 -0.82 -24.32 -6.44
CA ASP A 61 -2.21 -24.34 -5.99
C ASP A 61 -3.02 -23.18 -6.61
N GLY A 62 -4.07 -23.53 -7.35
CA GLY A 62 -4.95 -22.56 -8.01
C GLY A 62 -5.70 -21.66 -7.03
N ALA A 63 -6.06 -22.14 -5.84
CA ALA A 63 -6.80 -21.37 -4.84
C ALA A 63 -5.92 -20.29 -4.20
N GLU A 64 -4.68 -20.66 -3.84
CA GLU A 64 -3.68 -19.73 -3.29
C GLU A 64 -3.24 -18.71 -4.34
N ARG A 65 -3.07 -19.14 -5.60
CA ARG A 65 -2.78 -18.22 -6.71
C ARG A 65 -3.89 -17.19 -6.92
N ALA A 66 -5.15 -17.61 -6.89
CA ALA A 66 -6.29 -16.69 -6.99
C ALA A 66 -6.30 -15.69 -5.83
N THR A 67 -6.02 -16.15 -4.62
CA THR A 67 -5.93 -15.33 -3.41
C THR A 67 -4.80 -14.30 -3.51
N PHE A 68 -3.62 -14.72 -3.98
CA PHE A 68 -2.48 -13.83 -4.20
C PHE A 68 -2.81 -12.72 -5.21
N ILE A 69 -3.43 -13.07 -6.34
CA ILE A 69 -3.85 -12.11 -7.37
C ILE A 69 -4.89 -11.14 -6.81
N ALA A 70 -5.89 -11.64 -6.07
CA ALA A 70 -6.90 -10.79 -5.45
C ALA A 70 -6.28 -9.74 -4.51
N TYR A 71 -5.29 -10.13 -3.71
CA TYR A 71 -4.56 -9.20 -2.85
C TYR A 71 -3.73 -8.16 -3.63
N LEU A 72 -3.10 -8.54 -4.76
CA LEU A 72 -2.38 -7.58 -5.62
C LEU A 72 -3.29 -6.47 -6.14
N PHE A 73 -4.53 -6.78 -6.49
CA PHE A 73 -5.50 -5.77 -6.93
C PHE A 73 -6.08 -4.97 -5.75
N THR A 74 -6.35 -5.62 -4.63
CA THR A 74 -6.95 -4.97 -3.45
C THR A 74 -6.07 -3.87 -2.90
N VAL A 75 -4.76 -4.09 -2.84
CA VAL A 75 -3.82 -3.13 -2.23
C VAL A 75 -3.74 -1.80 -3.00
N LEU A 76 -3.93 -1.82 -4.32
CA LEU A 76 -3.92 -0.62 -5.19
C LEU A 76 -5.08 0.35 -4.90
N VAL A 77 -6.17 -0.13 -4.32
CA VAL A 77 -7.34 0.74 -4.08
C VAL A 77 -7.15 1.59 -2.81
N VAL A 78 -6.32 1.14 -1.87
CA VAL A 78 -6.28 1.69 -0.51
C VAL A 78 -5.67 3.10 -0.48
N ILE A 79 -4.50 3.30 -1.09
CA ILE A 79 -3.85 4.63 -1.11
C ILE A 79 -4.70 5.66 -1.87
N PRO A 80 -5.16 5.40 -3.11
CA PRO A 80 -5.98 6.35 -3.84
C PRO A 80 -7.27 6.70 -3.09
N ALA A 81 -7.94 5.70 -2.50
CA ALA A 81 -9.16 5.96 -1.72
C ALA A 81 -8.90 6.87 -0.52
N THR A 82 -7.87 6.56 0.28
CA THR A 82 -7.54 7.36 1.48
C THR A 82 -7.07 8.77 1.15
N VAL A 83 -6.28 8.95 0.08
CA VAL A 83 -5.84 10.27 -0.40
C VAL A 83 -7.02 11.07 -0.95
N LEU A 84 -7.93 10.46 -1.74
CA LEU A 84 -9.12 11.14 -2.26
C LEU A 84 -10.06 11.58 -1.14
N ILE A 85 -10.26 10.74 -0.12
CA ILE A 85 -11.03 11.11 1.08
C ILE A 85 -10.35 12.32 1.73
N ALA A 86 -9.03 12.30 1.87
CA ALA A 86 -8.31 13.41 2.50
C ALA A 86 -8.32 14.73 1.72
N ILE A 87 -8.38 14.68 0.40
CA ILE A 87 -8.54 15.87 -0.45
C ILE A 87 -9.96 16.44 -0.33
N LYS A 88 -10.97 15.57 -0.28
CA LYS A 88 -12.37 15.98 -0.14
C LYS A 88 -12.67 16.52 1.26
N GLU A 89 -12.18 15.84 2.28
CA GLU A 89 -12.35 16.24 3.67
C GLU A 89 -11.17 17.09 4.13
N LYS A 90 -11.34 18.41 4.07
CA LYS A 90 -10.34 19.39 4.54
C LYS A 90 -10.36 19.51 6.07
N THR A 91 -10.19 18.38 6.77
CA THR A 91 -10.11 18.33 8.23
C THR A 91 -8.81 17.63 8.68
N GLN A 92 -8.41 17.82 9.93
CA GLN A 92 -7.28 17.09 10.51
C GLN A 92 -7.52 15.57 10.57
N TRP A 93 -8.79 15.13 10.68
CA TRP A 93 -9.15 13.72 10.78
C TRP A 93 -8.94 12.95 9.48
N ALA A 94 -8.95 13.64 8.34
CA ALA A 94 -8.52 13.06 7.07
C ALA A 94 -7.10 12.48 7.14
N MET A 95 -6.20 13.07 7.94
CA MET A 95 -4.84 12.54 8.12
C MET A 95 -4.83 11.22 8.90
N ALA A 96 -5.79 11.00 9.80
CA ALA A 96 -5.99 9.71 10.44
C ALA A 96 -6.44 8.63 9.44
N VAL A 97 -7.23 9.01 8.43
CA VAL A 97 -7.63 8.11 7.33
C VAL A 97 -6.43 7.73 6.48
N VAL A 98 -5.58 8.69 6.10
CA VAL A 98 -4.33 8.41 5.35
C VAL A 98 -3.38 7.52 6.15
N LEU A 99 -3.22 7.81 7.46
CA LEU A 99 -2.44 6.97 8.37
C LEU A 99 -2.98 5.53 8.41
N GLY A 100 -4.29 5.37 8.59
CA GLY A 100 -4.94 4.06 8.57
C GLY A 100 -4.74 3.33 7.24
N GLY A 101 -4.88 4.04 6.11
CA GLY A 101 -4.63 3.52 4.77
C GLY A 101 -3.20 3.01 4.60
N ALA A 102 -2.21 3.79 5.05
CA ALA A 102 -0.80 3.40 5.00
C ALA A 102 -0.54 2.10 5.80
N VAL A 103 -1.13 1.97 6.98
CA VAL A 103 -1.02 0.75 7.81
C VAL A 103 -1.69 -0.44 7.14
N VAL A 104 -2.88 -0.26 6.57
CA VAL A 104 -3.59 -1.34 5.85
C VAL A 104 -2.75 -1.84 4.67
N VAL A 105 -2.14 -0.93 3.90
CA VAL A 105 -1.25 -1.30 2.79
C VAL A 105 -0.05 -2.10 3.30
N ALA A 106 0.60 -1.66 4.38
CA ALA A 106 1.71 -2.39 4.98
C ALA A 106 1.32 -3.83 5.38
N ILE A 107 0.14 -4.02 5.97
CA ILE A 107 -0.40 -5.34 6.34
C ILE A 107 -0.68 -6.19 5.10
N LEU A 108 -1.33 -5.63 4.08
CA LEU A 108 -1.63 -6.35 2.84
C LEU A 108 -0.35 -6.78 2.10
N VAL A 109 0.65 -5.92 2.05
CA VAL A 109 1.96 -6.21 1.44
C VAL A 109 2.70 -7.29 2.22
N ALA A 110 2.67 -7.24 3.56
CA ALA A 110 3.23 -8.31 4.40
C ALA A 110 2.50 -9.64 4.18
N ARG A 111 1.16 -9.61 4.07
CA ARG A 111 0.35 -10.79 3.79
C ARG A 111 0.67 -11.37 2.41
N LEU A 112 0.87 -10.53 1.41
CA LEU A 112 1.24 -10.94 0.06
C LEU A 112 2.58 -11.67 0.05
N GLN A 113 3.56 -11.13 0.77
CA GLN A 113 4.88 -11.74 0.93
C GLN A 113 4.82 -13.08 1.67
N GLN A 114 3.93 -13.19 2.67
CA GLN A 114 3.70 -14.46 3.37
C GLN A 114 3.15 -15.53 2.42
N VAL A 115 2.10 -15.21 1.65
CA VAL A 115 1.50 -16.16 0.68
C VAL A 115 2.54 -16.60 -0.35
N TRP A 116 3.35 -15.66 -0.85
CA TRP A 116 4.45 -15.97 -1.75
C TRP A 116 5.48 -16.91 -1.11
N SER A 117 5.97 -16.59 0.09
CA SER A 117 7.01 -17.37 0.77
C SER A 117 6.61 -18.81 1.12
N LEU A 118 5.30 -19.06 1.27
CA LEU A 118 4.78 -20.36 1.66
C LEU A 118 4.49 -21.27 0.44
N HIS A 119 4.24 -20.70 -0.73
CA HIS A 119 3.68 -21.45 -1.87
C HIS A 119 4.45 -21.31 -3.20
N ALA A 120 5.49 -20.47 -3.27
CA ALA A 120 6.35 -20.28 -4.43
C ALA A 120 7.81 -20.63 -4.12
#